data_AF-A0A5Q4TBM7-F1
#
_entry.id   AF-A0A5Q4TBM7-F1
#
_cell.length_a   1.000
_cell.length_b   1.000
_cell.length_c   1.000
_cell.angle_alpha   90.00
_cell.angle_beta   90.00
_cell.angle_gamma   90.00
#
_symmetry.space_group_name_H-M   'P 1'
#
loop_
_entity.id
_entity.type
_entity.pdbx_description
1 polymer ?
#
loop_
_entity_poly.entity_id
_entity_poly.type
_entity_poly.pdbx_seq_one_letter_code
_entity_poly.pdbx_strand_id
1 'polypeptide(L)'
;MTTHPAAPTAETGRAGTAGTAPDAHDERLRRWRLVLGGDAADGTGLALTGTDAAMDGALASLYGARPAGQGRGGGRSAGLGASAPSVARWLGDIRTYFPASVVQVMQRDAIDRLGLSALLLEPEMLEAVEADVHLVGTLLSLTKVMPETTKETARAVVRKVVDELEKKLATRTRSALTGALDRSARISRPRHRDIDWDRTIRANLGNYLPEYRTVVPERLIGYGRASRSVRKDVVLCVDQSGSMAASVVHASVFGAVLASMRSLATRLVVFDTAVVDLTDQLDDPVDVLFGTQLGGGTDINRALAYCQSRITRPADTVVVLISDLYEGGIRDEMLKRVAAMKAAGVQFVALLALSDEGAPAYDRDHAAALAALGAPAFACTPDLFPEVMAAAIEKRPLPIPAPA
;
A
#
# COMPACT_ATOMS: atom_id res chain seq x y z
N MET A 1 -10.75 -83.86 -2.03
CA MET A 1 -9.38 -84.34 -2.27
C MET A 1 -8.81 -83.52 -3.41
N THR A 2 -7.82 -82.69 -3.11
CA THR A 2 -7.31 -81.62 -3.97
C THR A 2 -6.02 -82.04 -4.66
N THR A 3 -5.91 -81.73 -5.96
CA THR A 3 -4.73 -82.02 -6.77
C THR A 3 -3.60 -81.04 -6.48
N HIS A 4 -2.39 -81.56 -6.28
CA HIS A 4 -1.17 -80.76 -6.07
C HIS A 4 -0.62 -80.21 -7.40
N PRO A 5 0.01 -79.01 -7.40
CA PRO A 5 0.70 -78.44 -8.56
C PRO A 5 2.21 -78.80 -8.58
N ALA A 6 2.83 -78.73 -9.76
CA ALA A 6 4.28 -78.70 -9.95
C ALA A 6 4.64 -77.84 -11.19
N ALA A 7 5.77 -77.13 -11.13
CA ALA A 7 6.22 -76.16 -12.14
C ALA A 7 6.75 -76.83 -13.44
N PRO A 8 6.86 -76.08 -14.56
CA PRO A 8 8.01 -75.18 -14.77
C PRO A 8 7.53 -73.74 -15.10
N THR A 9 8.29 -72.76 -15.61
CA THR A 9 9.66 -72.70 -16.20
C THR A 9 10.34 -71.37 -15.82
N ALA A 10 11.63 -71.19 -16.17
CA ALA A 10 12.32 -69.89 -16.13
C ALA A 10 12.23 -69.18 -17.49
N GLU A 11 12.05 -67.85 -17.51
CA GLU A 11 12.85 -66.95 -18.36
C GLU A 11 12.61 -65.44 -18.12
N THR A 12 13.65 -64.67 -18.45
CA THR A 12 13.75 -63.20 -18.59
C THR A 12 14.07 -62.35 -17.36
N GLY A 13 15.37 -62.23 -17.08
CA GLY A 13 15.90 -61.05 -16.41
C GLY A 13 15.79 -59.83 -17.33
N ARG A 14 14.98 -58.84 -16.94
CA ARG A 14 15.15 -57.45 -17.37
C ARG A 14 15.49 -56.62 -16.14
N ALA A 15 16.73 -56.12 -16.11
CA ALA A 15 17.17 -55.18 -15.09
C ALA A 15 16.28 -53.93 -15.17
N GLY A 16 15.52 -53.67 -14.11
CA GLY A 16 14.86 -52.39 -13.94
C GLY A 16 15.91 -51.33 -13.68
N THR A 17 16.08 -50.38 -14.61
CA THR A 17 16.84 -49.16 -14.37
C THR A 17 16.07 -48.30 -13.36
N ALA A 18 16.31 -48.54 -12.08
CA ALA A 18 15.84 -47.66 -11.02
C ALA A 18 16.47 -46.28 -11.24
N GLY A 19 15.64 -45.25 -11.44
CA GLY A 19 16.11 -43.88 -11.51
C GLY A 19 16.64 -43.47 -10.14
N THR A 20 17.95 -43.31 -10.03
CA THR A 20 18.62 -42.85 -8.80
C THR A 20 18.10 -41.45 -8.46
N ALA A 21 17.43 -41.30 -7.32
CA ALA A 21 17.18 -39.97 -6.76
C ALA A 21 18.54 -39.30 -6.47
N PRO A 22 18.72 -38.00 -6.75
CA PRO A 22 19.98 -37.31 -6.45
C PRO A 22 20.29 -37.43 -4.95
N ASP A 23 21.55 -37.69 -4.63
CA ASP A 23 21.96 -37.91 -3.24
C ASP A 23 21.67 -36.65 -2.40
N ALA A 24 21.31 -36.83 -1.12
CA ALA A 24 20.95 -35.72 -0.23
C ALA A 24 22.14 -34.78 0.07
N HIS A 25 23.34 -35.20 -0.32
CA HIS A 25 24.55 -34.39 -0.38
C HIS A 25 24.60 -33.53 -1.67
N ASP A 26 24.28 -34.11 -2.83
CA ASP A 26 24.35 -33.45 -4.13
C ASP A 26 23.24 -32.40 -4.29
N GLU A 27 22.02 -32.67 -3.84
CA GLU A 27 20.93 -31.68 -3.80
C GLU A 27 21.26 -30.51 -2.85
N ARG A 28 22.08 -30.75 -1.81
CA ARG A 28 22.57 -29.70 -0.91
C ARG A 28 23.65 -28.85 -1.56
N LEU A 29 24.62 -29.49 -2.25
CA LEU A 29 25.64 -28.79 -3.03
C LEU A 29 25.03 -27.95 -4.16
N ARG A 30 24.01 -28.49 -4.86
CA ARG A 30 23.24 -27.79 -5.89
C ARG A 30 22.59 -26.51 -5.37
N ARG A 31 21.92 -26.57 -4.21
CA ARG A 31 21.33 -25.39 -3.57
C ARG A 31 22.39 -24.37 -3.14
N TRP A 32 23.51 -24.82 -2.56
CA TRP A 32 24.62 -23.91 -2.24
C TRP A 32 25.22 -23.26 -3.48
N ARG A 33 25.35 -23.99 -4.60
CA ARG A 33 25.86 -23.44 -5.85
C ARG A 33 24.93 -22.40 -6.49
N LEU A 34 23.62 -22.53 -6.32
CA LEU A 34 22.64 -21.51 -6.73
C LEU A 34 22.64 -20.28 -5.80
N VAL A 35 22.90 -20.45 -4.50
CA VAL A 35 22.92 -19.35 -3.51
C VAL A 35 24.23 -18.55 -3.53
N LEU A 36 25.37 -19.21 -3.76
CA LEU A 36 26.69 -18.57 -3.77
C LEU A 36 27.02 -17.90 -5.12
N GLY A 37 26.27 -18.22 -6.17
CA GLY A 37 26.59 -17.81 -7.55
C GLY A 37 27.82 -18.53 -8.12
N GLY A 38 28.35 -18.00 -9.21
CA GLY A 38 29.45 -18.60 -9.97
C GLY A 38 30.80 -17.86 -9.92
N ASP A 39 31.68 -18.30 -10.82
CA ASP A 39 33.07 -17.90 -11.07
C ASP A 39 34.13 -18.39 -10.05
N ALA A 40 34.48 -17.57 -9.06
CA ALA A 40 35.65 -17.79 -8.20
C ALA A 40 35.27 -18.00 -6.72
N ALA A 41 33.98 -18.06 -6.41
CA ALA A 41 33.43 -18.12 -5.05
C ALA A 41 32.59 -19.39 -4.80
N ASP A 42 32.39 -20.21 -5.83
CA ASP A 42 31.44 -21.32 -5.89
C ASP A 42 31.71 -22.39 -4.83
N GLY A 43 32.99 -22.66 -4.55
CA GLY A 43 33.51 -23.61 -3.54
C GLY A 43 33.09 -25.09 -3.67
N THR A 44 32.12 -25.39 -4.53
CA THR A 44 31.31 -26.62 -4.55
C THR A 44 31.68 -27.58 -5.67
N GLY A 45 32.40 -27.11 -6.70
CA GLY A 45 32.84 -27.94 -7.85
C GLY A 45 31.71 -28.45 -8.74
N LEU A 46 30.46 -28.03 -8.52
CA LEU A 46 29.28 -28.54 -9.21
C LEU A 46 28.94 -27.66 -10.43
N ALA A 47 28.88 -28.27 -11.62
CA ALA A 47 28.38 -27.61 -12.81
C ALA A 47 26.85 -27.71 -12.89
N LEU A 48 26.15 -26.57 -12.86
CA LEU A 48 24.70 -26.53 -13.07
C LEU A 48 24.36 -26.83 -14.54
N THR A 49 23.25 -27.53 -14.78
CA THR A 49 22.82 -27.92 -16.13
C THR A 49 21.29 -27.78 -16.29
N GLY A 50 20.81 -27.74 -17.53
CA GLY A 50 19.38 -27.65 -17.82
C GLY A 50 18.71 -26.43 -17.17
N THR A 51 17.58 -26.67 -16.50
CA THR A 51 16.78 -25.64 -15.81
C THR A 51 17.58 -24.84 -14.79
N ASP A 52 18.55 -25.46 -14.11
CA ASP A 52 19.32 -24.80 -13.05
C ASP A 52 20.34 -23.81 -13.62
N ALA A 53 20.91 -24.11 -14.78
CA ALA A 53 21.76 -23.17 -15.50
C ALA A 53 20.97 -21.96 -16.05
N ALA A 54 19.69 -22.16 -16.41
CA ALA A 54 18.80 -21.08 -16.80
C ALA A 54 18.42 -20.19 -15.60
N MET A 55 18.14 -20.79 -14.43
CA MET A 55 17.93 -20.06 -13.17
C MET A 55 19.15 -19.26 -12.73
N ASP A 56 20.35 -19.89 -12.72
CA ASP A 56 21.61 -19.22 -12.36
C ASP A 56 21.92 -18.07 -13.34
N GLY A 57 21.67 -18.26 -14.64
CA GLY A 57 21.80 -17.21 -15.65
C GLY A 57 20.85 -16.03 -15.43
N ALA A 58 19.58 -16.30 -15.10
CA ALA A 58 18.59 -15.26 -14.79
C ALA A 58 18.94 -14.50 -13.50
N LEU A 59 19.47 -15.17 -12.48
CA LEU A 59 19.95 -14.52 -11.25
C LEU A 59 21.24 -13.72 -11.50
N ALA A 60 22.21 -14.28 -12.22
CA ALA A 60 23.50 -13.64 -12.52
C ALA A 60 23.35 -12.38 -13.38
N SER A 61 22.39 -12.34 -14.31
CA SER A 61 22.12 -11.14 -15.13
C SER A 61 21.58 -9.94 -14.32
N LEU A 62 21.01 -10.18 -13.13
CA LEU A 62 20.52 -9.16 -12.21
C LEU A 62 21.52 -8.86 -11.07
N TYR A 63 22.08 -9.88 -10.45
CA TYR A 63 22.89 -9.76 -9.23
C TYR A 63 24.41 -9.93 -9.44
N GLY A 64 24.85 -10.42 -10.60
CA GLY A 64 26.27 -10.63 -10.92
C GLY A 64 27.05 -9.35 -11.23
N ALA A 65 26.37 -8.23 -11.48
CA ALA A 65 27.00 -6.94 -11.74
C ALA A 65 27.54 -6.30 -10.45
N ARG A 66 28.83 -6.52 -10.14
CA ARG A 66 29.53 -5.70 -9.14
C ARG A 66 29.69 -4.25 -9.65
N PRO A 67 29.57 -3.22 -8.78
CA PRO A 67 29.87 -1.84 -9.15
C PRO A 67 31.28 -1.70 -9.73
N ALA A 68 31.44 -0.87 -10.76
CA ALA A 68 32.64 -0.82 -11.60
C ALA A 68 33.90 -0.31 -10.86
N GLY A 69 34.61 -1.22 -10.18
CA GLY A 69 35.96 -1.05 -9.70
C GLY A 69 36.99 -1.54 -10.71
N GLN A 70 37.64 -0.60 -11.41
CA GLN A 70 38.79 -0.75 -12.31
C GLN A 70 39.46 -2.14 -12.41
N GLY A 71 39.27 -2.84 -13.54
CA GLY A 71 40.00 -4.07 -13.86
C GLY A 71 39.96 -4.40 -15.36
N ARG A 72 41.12 -4.40 -16.02
CA ARG A 72 41.24 -4.80 -17.44
C ARG A 72 41.25 -6.32 -17.55
N GLY A 73 40.38 -6.90 -18.37
CA GLY A 73 40.44 -8.32 -18.75
C GLY A 73 39.17 -8.78 -19.45
N GLY A 74 39.29 -9.28 -20.69
CA GLY A 74 38.13 -9.67 -21.49
C GLY A 74 37.47 -10.96 -20.99
N GLY A 75 36.24 -10.84 -20.47
CA GLY A 75 35.28 -11.92 -20.28
C GLY A 75 33.91 -11.42 -20.72
N ARG A 76 33.07 -12.28 -21.32
CA ARG A 76 31.76 -11.88 -21.87
C ARG A 76 30.78 -11.59 -20.72
N SER A 77 30.80 -10.37 -20.21
CA SER A 77 29.90 -9.92 -19.13
C SER A 77 28.45 -9.93 -19.60
N ALA A 78 27.64 -10.84 -19.05
CA ALA A 78 26.21 -10.96 -19.30
C ALA A 78 25.38 -9.89 -18.55
N GLY A 79 25.80 -8.63 -18.62
CA GLY A 79 24.97 -7.52 -18.17
C GLY A 79 23.82 -7.28 -19.15
N LEU A 80 22.64 -6.90 -18.64
CA LEU A 80 21.47 -6.48 -19.43
C LEU A 80 21.67 -5.08 -20.04
N GLY A 81 22.83 -4.84 -20.65
CA GLY A 81 23.21 -3.57 -21.24
C GLY A 81 22.44 -3.27 -22.53
N ALA A 82 21.52 -2.30 -22.45
CA ALA A 82 20.98 -1.54 -23.58
C ALA A 82 20.33 -2.36 -24.72
N SER A 83 19.50 -3.36 -24.41
CA SER A 83 18.66 -4.04 -25.42
C SER A 83 17.34 -4.53 -24.84
N ALA A 84 16.23 -3.86 -25.16
CA ALA A 84 14.88 -4.27 -24.75
C ALA A 84 14.56 -5.78 -24.98
N PRO A 85 14.99 -6.42 -26.10
CA PRO A 85 14.72 -7.84 -26.32
C PRO A 85 15.49 -8.81 -25.41
N SER A 86 16.53 -8.38 -24.68
CA SER A 86 17.20 -9.24 -23.69
C SER A 86 16.47 -9.22 -22.35
N VAL A 87 15.98 -8.04 -21.96
CA VAL A 87 15.13 -7.83 -20.79
C VAL A 87 13.79 -8.56 -20.93
N ALA A 88 13.14 -8.45 -22.09
CA ALA A 88 11.87 -9.14 -22.36
C ALA A 88 11.97 -10.66 -22.14
N ARG A 89 13.07 -11.26 -22.60
CA ARG A 89 13.37 -12.68 -22.42
C ARG A 89 13.60 -13.01 -20.95
N TRP A 90 14.44 -12.22 -20.27
CA TRP A 90 14.71 -12.37 -18.83
C TRP A 90 13.42 -12.31 -17.99
N LEU A 91 12.50 -11.38 -18.27
CA LEU A 91 11.18 -11.29 -17.63
C LEU A 91 10.32 -12.54 -17.86
N GLY A 92 10.41 -13.18 -19.04
CA GLY A 92 9.76 -14.45 -19.31
C GLY A 92 10.43 -15.63 -18.59
N ASP A 93 11.76 -15.66 -18.55
CA ASP A 93 12.56 -16.70 -17.91
C ASP A 93 12.28 -16.73 -16.39
N ILE A 94 12.29 -15.58 -15.70
CA ILE A 94 12.00 -15.55 -14.25
C ILE A 94 10.58 -16.04 -13.93
N ARG A 95 9.59 -15.74 -14.78
CA ARG A 95 8.20 -16.22 -14.62
C ARG A 95 8.04 -17.71 -14.87
N THR A 96 8.98 -18.32 -15.61
CA THR A 96 8.99 -19.76 -15.89
C THR A 96 9.58 -20.55 -14.72
N TYR A 97 10.54 -19.97 -13.98
CA TYR A 97 11.32 -20.70 -12.98
C TYR A 97 11.04 -20.33 -11.51
N PHE A 98 10.47 -19.15 -11.23
CA PHE A 98 10.27 -18.68 -9.85
C PHE A 98 8.78 -18.47 -9.49
N PRO A 99 8.37 -18.69 -8.22
CA PRO A 99 7.03 -18.32 -7.75
C PRO A 99 6.76 -16.81 -7.86
N ALA A 100 5.50 -16.41 -8.06
CA ALA A 100 5.11 -15.01 -8.26
C ALA A 100 5.66 -14.04 -7.20
N SER A 101 5.63 -14.41 -5.92
CA SER A 101 6.18 -13.58 -4.83
C SER A 101 7.70 -13.36 -4.89
N VAL A 102 8.44 -14.27 -5.53
CA VAL A 102 9.89 -14.12 -5.78
C VAL A 102 10.13 -13.31 -7.05
N VAL A 103 9.30 -13.51 -8.08
CA VAL A 103 9.32 -12.72 -9.32
C VAL A 103 9.12 -11.24 -9.02
N GLN A 104 8.15 -10.86 -8.19
CA GLN A 104 7.91 -9.48 -7.76
C GLN A 104 9.16 -8.83 -7.16
N VAL A 105 9.84 -9.52 -6.21
CA VAL A 105 11.07 -9.01 -5.59
C VAL A 105 12.21 -8.87 -6.61
N MET A 106 12.38 -9.84 -7.51
CA MET A 106 13.40 -9.77 -8.56
C MET A 106 13.10 -8.67 -9.60
N GLN A 107 11.83 -8.43 -9.94
CA GLN A 107 11.42 -7.34 -10.82
C GLN A 107 11.68 -5.97 -10.19
N ARG A 108 11.37 -5.80 -8.89
CA ARG A 108 11.71 -4.57 -8.14
C ARG A 108 13.21 -4.29 -8.15
N ASP A 109 14.02 -5.27 -7.73
CA ASP A 109 15.49 -5.14 -7.72
C ASP A 109 16.04 -4.87 -9.13
N ALA A 110 15.39 -5.36 -10.20
CA ALA A 110 15.77 -5.04 -11.57
C ALA A 110 15.43 -3.60 -11.97
N ILE A 111 14.24 -3.10 -11.61
CA ILE A 111 13.84 -1.70 -11.84
C ILE A 111 14.86 -0.75 -11.22
N ASP A 112 15.23 -0.99 -9.95
CA ASP A 112 16.16 -0.14 -9.21
C ASP A 112 17.61 -0.23 -9.70
N ARG A 113 18.11 -1.44 -10.01
CA ARG A 113 19.54 -1.66 -10.33
C ARG A 113 19.90 -1.50 -11.80
N LEU A 114 18.99 -1.79 -12.72
CA LEU A 114 19.28 -1.85 -14.16
C LEU A 114 18.78 -0.63 -14.95
N GLY A 115 18.14 0.35 -14.28
CA GLY A 115 17.59 1.54 -14.95
C GLY A 115 16.43 1.20 -15.89
N LEU A 116 15.71 0.11 -15.60
CA LEU A 116 14.61 -0.42 -16.42
C LEU A 116 13.44 0.55 -16.56
N SER A 117 13.39 1.62 -15.77
CA SER A 117 12.47 2.75 -15.90
C SER A 117 12.36 3.28 -17.33
N ALA A 118 13.46 3.32 -18.10
CA ALA A 118 13.44 3.75 -19.50
C ALA A 118 12.83 2.70 -20.46
N LEU A 119 12.84 1.41 -20.10
CA LEU A 119 12.28 0.31 -20.89
C LEU A 119 10.80 0.05 -20.58
N LEU A 120 10.29 0.55 -19.44
CA LEU A 120 8.86 0.68 -19.18
C LEU A 120 8.16 1.70 -20.11
N LEU A 121 8.90 2.39 -20.97
CA LEU A 121 8.31 3.23 -22.02
C LEU A 121 7.83 2.43 -23.24
N GLU A 122 8.28 1.18 -23.39
CA GLU A 122 7.91 0.29 -24.48
C GLU A 122 6.60 -0.47 -24.14
N PRO A 123 5.52 -0.36 -24.95
CA PRO A 123 4.23 -0.97 -24.64
C PRO A 123 4.29 -2.48 -24.38
N GLU A 124 5.13 -3.18 -25.14
CA GLU A 124 5.35 -4.63 -25.06
C GLU A 124 5.91 -5.08 -23.70
N MET A 125 6.59 -4.18 -22.97
CA MET A 125 7.10 -4.46 -21.63
C MET A 125 6.09 -4.13 -20.54
N LEU A 126 5.26 -3.10 -20.73
CA LEU A 126 4.16 -2.78 -19.82
C LEU A 126 3.13 -3.92 -19.71
N GLU A 127 2.88 -4.65 -20.80
CA GLU A 127 1.97 -5.81 -20.81
C GLU A 127 2.59 -7.06 -20.15
N ALA A 128 3.91 -7.14 -20.06
CA ALA A 128 4.64 -8.32 -19.59
C ALA A 128 5.01 -8.29 -18.09
N VAL A 129 5.07 -7.11 -17.48
CA VAL A 129 5.38 -6.92 -16.05
C VAL A 129 4.13 -7.20 -15.19
N GLU A 130 4.32 -7.69 -13.97
CA GLU A 130 3.20 -7.87 -13.04
C GLU A 130 2.75 -6.51 -12.51
N ALA A 131 1.44 -6.26 -12.53
CA ALA A 131 0.90 -4.94 -12.25
C ALA A 131 0.74 -4.76 -10.73
N ASP A 132 1.74 -4.17 -10.08
CA ASP A 132 1.76 -3.86 -8.65
C ASP A 132 1.76 -2.33 -8.37
N VAL A 133 1.70 -1.97 -7.09
CA VAL A 133 1.66 -0.56 -6.64
C VAL A 133 2.98 0.17 -6.90
N HIS A 134 4.11 -0.53 -6.88
CA HIS A 134 5.43 0.02 -7.13
C HIS A 134 5.62 0.38 -8.59
N LEU A 135 5.18 -0.47 -9.51
CA LEU A 135 5.11 -0.20 -10.95
C LEU A 135 4.27 1.05 -11.21
N VAL A 136 3.09 1.18 -10.60
CA VAL A 136 2.27 2.39 -10.70
C VAL A 136 3.06 3.62 -10.26
N GLY A 137 3.75 3.57 -9.11
CA GLY A 137 4.62 4.65 -8.65
C GLY A 137 5.74 5.00 -9.64
N THR A 138 6.41 3.99 -10.22
CA THR A 138 7.43 4.17 -11.25
C THR A 138 6.87 4.84 -12.50
N LEU A 139 5.75 4.36 -13.04
CA LEU A 139 5.09 4.95 -14.21
C LEU A 139 4.69 6.41 -13.95
N LEU A 140 4.14 6.70 -12.77
CA LEU A 140 3.76 8.07 -12.39
C LEU A 140 4.96 9.02 -12.36
N SER A 141 6.12 8.57 -11.84
CA SER A 141 7.36 9.36 -11.86
C SER A 141 7.86 9.67 -13.28
N LEU A 142 7.57 8.80 -14.24
CA LEU A 142 7.99 8.92 -15.65
C LEU A 142 7.01 9.76 -16.48
N THR A 143 5.81 10.10 -15.97
CA THR A 143 4.72 10.75 -16.73
C THR A 143 5.12 12.00 -17.51
N LYS A 144 6.08 12.78 -17.01
CA LYS A 144 6.61 13.99 -17.68
C LYS A 144 7.46 13.68 -18.92
N VAL A 145 8.01 12.48 -19.02
CA VAL A 145 8.95 12.03 -20.08
C VAL A 145 8.28 11.01 -21.03
N MET A 146 7.18 10.38 -20.63
CA MET A 146 6.44 9.43 -21.48
C MET A 146 5.86 10.09 -22.75
N PRO A 147 6.03 9.48 -23.94
CA PRO A 147 5.26 9.83 -25.14
C PRO A 147 3.75 9.61 -24.94
N GLU A 148 2.90 10.39 -25.62
CA GLU A 148 1.43 10.27 -25.48
C GLU A 148 0.91 8.86 -25.80
N THR A 149 1.46 8.18 -26.81
CA THR A 149 1.12 6.79 -27.14
C THR A 149 1.40 5.82 -26.00
N THR A 150 2.50 6.02 -25.27
CA THR A 150 2.87 5.20 -24.10
C THR A 150 1.99 5.52 -22.90
N LYS A 151 1.52 6.77 -22.75
CA LYS A 151 0.63 7.17 -21.64
C LYS A 151 -0.70 6.41 -21.65
N GLU A 152 -1.25 6.10 -22.82
CA GLU A 152 -2.49 5.31 -22.91
C GLU A 152 -2.27 3.86 -22.41
N THR A 153 -1.19 3.21 -22.83
CA THR A 153 -0.80 1.88 -22.32
C THR A 153 -0.53 1.90 -20.82
N ALA A 154 0.21 2.90 -20.33
CA ALA A 154 0.46 3.08 -18.90
C ALA A 154 -0.86 3.27 -18.12
N ARG A 155 -1.81 4.09 -18.61
CA ARG A 155 -3.14 4.23 -18.01
C ARG A 155 -3.93 2.93 -17.98
N ALA A 156 -3.82 2.08 -19.00
CA ALA A 156 -4.46 0.77 -19.02
C ALA A 156 -3.90 -0.17 -17.94
N VAL A 157 -2.57 -0.20 -17.76
CA VAL A 157 -1.91 -0.98 -16.69
C VAL A 157 -2.28 -0.44 -15.31
N VAL A 158 -2.18 0.88 -15.09
CA VAL A 158 -2.55 1.52 -13.82
C VAL A 158 -4.02 1.27 -13.48
N ARG A 159 -4.93 1.36 -14.46
CA ARG A 159 -6.36 1.05 -14.26
C ARG A 159 -6.58 -0.38 -13.76
N LYS A 160 -5.85 -1.37 -14.29
CA LYS A 160 -5.95 -2.76 -13.83
C LYS A 160 -5.60 -2.89 -12.33
N VAL A 161 -4.50 -2.26 -11.89
CA VAL A 161 -4.10 -2.27 -10.47
C VAL A 161 -5.14 -1.56 -9.60
N VAL A 162 -5.59 -0.38 -10.03
CA VAL A 162 -6.60 0.44 -9.35
C VAL A 162 -7.92 -0.33 -9.19
N ASP A 163 -8.40 -0.98 -10.25
CA ASP A 163 -9.62 -1.80 -10.26
C ASP A 163 -9.52 -2.99 -9.29
N GLU A 164 -8.37 -3.66 -9.23
CA GLU A 164 -8.13 -4.79 -8.32
C GLU A 164 -8.05 -4.32 -6.86
N LEU A 165 -7.37 -3.20 -6.60
CA LEU A 165 -7.33 -2.55 -5.28
C LEU A 165 -8.70 -2.05 -4.83
N GLU A 166 -9.50 -1.42 -5.69
CA GLU A 166 -10.86 -0.98 -5.33
C GLU A 166 -11.72 -2.20 -4.95
N LYS A 167 -11.71 -3.27 -5.76
CA LYS A 167 -12.46 -4.50 -5.48
C LYS A 167 -12.09 -5.09 -4.11
N LYS A 168 -10.80 -5.10 -3.75
CA LYS A 168 -10.31 -5.57 -2.44
C LYS A 168 -10.75 -4.65 -1.29
N LEU A 169 -10.55 -3.34 -1.43
CA LEU A 169 -10.65 -2.39 -0.31
C LEU A 169 -12.06 -1.81 -0.11
N ALA A 170 -12.85 -1.64 -1.18
CA ALA A 170 -14.05 -0.82 -1.12
C ALA A 170 -15.19 -1.45 -0.30
N THR A 171 -15.37 -2.76 -0.34
CA THR A 171 -16.40 -3.46 0.45
C THR A 171 -16.17 -3.29 1.95
N ARG A 172 -14.92 -3.50 2.40
CA ARG A 172 -14.52 -3.31 3.81
C ARG A 172 -14.66 -1.85 4.24
N THR A 173 -14.19 -0.93 3.40
CA THR A 173 -14.26 0.53 3.63
C THR A 173 -15.70 1.00 3.78
N ARG A 174 -16.58 0.69 2.82
CA ARG A 174 -18.00 1.08 2.85
C ARG A 174 -18.70 0.48 4.08
N SER A 175 -18.39 -0.76 4.46
CA SER A 175 -18.97 -1.42 5.65
C SER A 175 -18.57 -0.72 6.96
N ALA A 176 -17.27 -0.59 7.23
CA ALA A 176 -16.75 0.03 8.46
C ALA A 176 -17.24 1.48 8.63
N LEU A 177 -17.18 2.26 7.56
CA LEU A 177 -17.56 3.68 7.59
C LEU A 177 -19.06 3.92 7.64
N THR A 178 -19.89 3.08 7.00
CA THR A 178 -21.36 3.20 7.14
C THR A 178 -21.77 2.99 8.59
N GLY A 179 -21.27 1.92 9.23
CA GLY A 179 -21.54 1.65 10.64
C GLY A 179 -20.98 2.72 11.58
N ALA A 180 -19.85 3.35 11.25
CA ALA A 180 -19.29 4.47 12.00
C ALA A 180 -20.14 5.75 11.84
N LEU A 181 -20.62 6.03 10.63
CA LEU A 181 -21.45 7.19 10.32
C LEU A 181 -22.82 7.09 11.01
N ASP A 182 -23.47 5.93 10.96
CA ASP A 182 -24.71 5.64 11.73
C ASP A 182 -24.50 5.86 13.25
N ARG A 183 -23.37 5.42 13.81
CA ARG A 183 -23.07 5.64 15.25
C ARG A 183 -22.69 7.08 15.58
N SER A 184 -22.07 7.80 14.64
CA SER A 184 -21.74 9.22 14.78
C SER A 184 -22.96 10.14 14.66
N ALA A 185 -23.98 9.69 13.93
CA ALA A 185 -25.26 10.37 13.79
C ALA A 185 -26.02 10.31 15.12
N ARG A 186 -26.32 11.47 15.71
CA ARG A 186 -27.03 11.58 16.99
C ARG A 186 -28.46 12.01 16.76
N ILE A 187 -29.41 11.34 17.43
CA ILE A 187 -30.81 11.74 17.46
C ILE A 187 -31.24 11.95 18.92
N SER A 188 -31.81 13.12 19.23
CA SER A 188 -32.29 13.50 20.57
C SER A 188 -33.72 13.02 20.90
N ARG A 189 -34.34 12.26 19.98
CA ARG A 189 -35.64 11.58 20.11
C ARG A 189 -35.59 10.21 19.40
N PRO A 190 -34.72 9.28 19.84
CA PRO A 190 -34.61 7.96 19.24
C PRO A 190 -35.88 7.11 19.46
N ARG A 191 -36.09 6.08 18.65
CA ARG A 191 -37.05 5.01 19.00
C ARG A 191 -36.42 4.11 20.06
N HIS A 192 -37.24 3.41 20.83
CA HIS A 192 -36.78 2.61 21.99
C HIS A 192 -35.63 1.62 21.69
N ARG A 193 -35.66 0.99 20.50
CA ARG A 193 -34.61 0.07 20.02
C ARG A 193 -33.30 0.74 19.58
N ASP A 194 -33.33 2.04 19.32
CA ASP A 194 -32.23 2.82 18.74
C ASP A 194 -31.53 3.70 19.84
N ILE A 195 -31.87 3.49 21.13
CA ILE A 195 -31.32 4.25 22.27
C ILE A 195 -29.88 3.81 22.60
N ASP A 196 -28.97 4.79 22.73
CA ASP A 196 -27.65 4.63 23.34
C ASP A 196 -27.83 4.73 24.86
N TRP A 197 -28.07 3.59 25.52
CA TRP A 197 -28.44 3.55 26.94
C TRP A 197 -27.33 4.04 27.86
N ASP A 198 -26.08 3.66 27.60
CA ASP A 198 -24.92 4.10 28.39
C ASP A 198 -24.77 5.64 28.34
N ARG A 199 -24.80 6.23 27.14
CA ARG A 199 -24.72 7.68 27.00
C ARG A 199 -25.98 8.40 27.50
N THR A 200 -27.16 7.79 27.37
CA THR A 200 -28.41 8.30 27.96
C THR A 200 -28.33 8.31 29.49
N ILE A 201 -27.87 7.23 30.12
CA ILE A 201 -27.66 7.18 31.58
C ILE A 201 -26.69 8.28 32.00
N ARG A 202 -25.50 8.35 31.37
CA ARG A 202 -24.49 9.37 31.70
C ARG A 202 -24.99 10.81 31.53
N ALA A 203 -25.79 11.09 30.51
CA ALA A 203 -26.39 12.41 30.29
C ALA A 203 -27.49 12.78 31.29
N ASN A 204 -28.06 11.81 32.01
CA ASN A 204 -29.15 11.99 32.98
C ASN A 204 -28.76 11.59 34.41
N LEU A 205 -27.46 11.40 34.73
CA LEU A 205 -27.01 11.04 36.08
C LEU A 205 -27.42 12.06 37.16
N GLY A 206 -27.62 13.33 36.79
CA GLY A 206 -28.19 14.36 37.68
C GLY A 206 -29.66 14.11 38.07
N ASN A 207 -30.37 13.26 37.33
CA ASN A 207 -31.77 12.88 37.54
C ASN A 207 -31.89 11.48 38.18
N TYR A 208 -30.90 11.10 39.00
CA TYR A 208 -30.94 9.88 39.81
C TYR A 208 -31.83 10.05 41.03
N LEU A 209 -32.76 9.11 41.25
CA LEU A 209 -33.63 9.04 42.42
C LEU A 209 -33.13 7.94 43.37
N PRO A 210 -32.48 8.28 44.51
CA PRO A 210 -31.89 7.28 45.41
C PRO A 210 -32.93 6.32 46.00
N GLU A 211 -34.12 6.83 46.33
CA GLU A 211 -35.26 6.08 46.91
C GLU A 211 -35.68 4.90 46.02
N TYR A 212 -35.68 5.12 44.70
CA TYR A 212 -36.07 4.12 43.70
C TYR A 212 -34.86 3.46 43.01
N ARG A 213 -33.63 3.82 43.41
CA ARG A 213 -32.35 3.40 42.78
C ARG A 213 -32.34 3.53 41.25
N THR A 214 -33.06 4.50 40.70
CA THR A 214 -33.38 4.60 39.26
C THR A 214 -32.96 5.96 38.70
N VAL A 215 -32.40 5.99 37.49
CA VAL A 215 -32.15 7.22 36.73
C VAL A 215 -33.36 7.51 35.85
N VAL A 216 -33.95 8.72 35.95
CA VAL A 216 -35.07 9.14 35.10
C VAL A 216 -34.52 9.83 33.84
N PRO A 217 -34.69 9.25 32.63
CA PRO A 217 -34.12 9.80 31.41
C PRO A 217 -35.00 10.94 30.85
N GLU A 218 -34.61 12.18 31.11
CA GLU A 218 -35.20 13.38 30.51
C GLU A 218 -34.71 13.56 29.06
N ARG A 219 -33.41 13.32 28.82
CA ARG A 219 -32.76 13.47 27.51
C ARG A 219 -32.37 12.10 26.96
N LEU A 220 -33.20 11.54 26.08
CA LEU A 220 -32.89 10.31 25.35
C LEU A 220 -31.90 10.59 24.21
N ILE A 221 -30.79 9.86 24.20
CA ILE A 221 -29.77 9.92 23.14
C ILE A 221 -29.78 8.57 22.41
N GLY A 222 -29.76 8.59 21.09
CA GLY A 222 -29.66 7.35 20.31
C GLY A 222 -29.02 7.52 18.95
N TYR A 223 -28.76 6.38 18.34
CA TYR A 223 -28.08 6.25 17.06
C TYR A 223 -28.98 6.67 15.91
N GLY A 224 -28.44 7.46 14.99
CA GLY A 224 -29.14 7.96 13.83
C GLY A 224 -28.88 7.11 12.60
N ARG A 225 -29.89 6.91 11.75
CA ARG A 225 -29.66 6.35 10.42
C ARG A 225 -29.00 7.40 9.53
N ALA A 226 -27.87 7.05 8.90
CA ALA A 226 -27.02 7.96 8.15
C ALA A 226 -27.75 8.70 7.01
N SER A 227 -28.83 8.12 6.47
CA SER A 227 -29.66 8.75 5.42
C SER A 227 -30.40 10.02 5.85
N ARG A 228 -30.37 10.39 7.14
CA ARG A 228 -30.88 11.67 7.67
C ARG A 228 -29.87 12.40 8.56
N SER A 229 -28.61 11.97 8.59
CA SER A 229 -27.60 12.53 9.47
C SER A 229 -26.83 13.70 8.85
N VAL A 230 -26.15 14.46 9.70
CA VAL A 230 -25.20 15.51 9.26
C VAL A 230 -24.08 14.86 8.45
N ARG A 231 -23.96 15.24 7.17
CA ARG A 231 -22.88 14.84 6.26
C ARG A 231 -21.53 15.15 6.92
N LYS A 232 -20.59 14.21 7.00
CA LYS A 232 -19.23 14.48 7.54
C LYS A 232 -18.33 15.00 6.43
N ASP A 233 -17.40 15.89 6.76
CA ASP A 233 -16.34 16.32 5.84
C ASP A 233 -15.09 15.44 6.06
N VAL A 234 -14.48 14.95 4.99
CA VAL A 234 -13.18 14.26 5.02
C VAL A 234 -12.25 15.00 4.08
N VAL A 235 -11.07 15.38 4.57
CA VAL A 235 -10.00 15.97 3.76
C VAL A 235 -8.81 15.02 3.82
N LEU A 236 -8.51 14.39 2.69
CA LEU A 236 -7.25 13.68 2.49
C LEU A 236 -6.23 14.70 1.99
N CYS A 237 -5.11 14.84 2.70
CA CYS A 237 -4.01 15.74 2.38
C CYS A 237 -2.77 14.88 2.15
N VAL A 238 -2.36 14.69 0.88
CA VAL A 238 -1.43 13.62 0.49
C VAL A 238 -0.17 14.19 -0.15
N ASP A 239 0.97 13.79 0.39
CA ASP A 239 2.31 14.14 -0.08
C ASP A 239 2.65 13.41 -1.39
N GLN A 240 3.18 14.15 -2.37
CA GLN A 240 3.63 13.64 -3.68
C GLN A 240 5.16 13.50 -3.78
N SER A 241 5.87 13.52 -2.65
CA SER A 241 7.28 13.13 -2.61
C SER A 241 7.48 11.71 -3.18
N GLY A 242 8.67 11.44 -3.74
CA GLY A 242 8.96 10.15 -4.38
C GLY A 242 8.87 8.95 -3.44
N SER A 243 9.17 9.15 -2.16
CA SER A 243 8.97 8.17 -1.07
C SER A 243 7.51 7.78 -0.87
N MET A 244 6.58 8.65 -1.24
CA MET A 244 5.15 8.50 -0.95
C MET A 244 4.33 7.94 -2.12
N ALA A 245 4.95 7.59 -3.25
CA ALA A 245 4.26 7.11 -4.46
C ALA A 245 3.23 5.99 -4.19
N ALA A 246 3.58 4.96 -3.40
CA ALA A 246 2.65 3.89 -3.01
C ALA A 246 1.47 4.40 -2.16
N SER A 247 1.75 5.33 -1.24
CA SER A 247 0.72 5.98 -0.41
C SER A 247 -0.25 6.82 -1.25
N VAL A 248 0.22 7.47 -2.31
CA VAL A 248 -0.63 8.21 -3.27
C VAL A 248 -1.59 7.27 -4.01
N VAL A 249 -1.12 6.09 -4.44
CA VAL A 249 -1.98 5.08 -5.09
C VAL A 249 -3.12 4.64 -4.18
N HIS A 250 -2.80 4.23 -2.95
CA HIS A 250 -3.83 3.83 -1.99
C HIS A 250 -4.76 4.99 -1.61
N ALA A 251 -4.23 6.20 -1.38
CA ALA A 251 -5.02 7.37 -1.06
C ALA A 251 -5.99 7.78 -2.18
N SER A 252 -5.61 7.59 -3.45
CA SER A 252 -6.50 7.82 -4.61
C SER A 252 -7.66 6.83 -4.64
N VAL A 253 -7.37 5.53 -4.45
CA VAL A 253 -8.40 4.47 -4.38
C VAL A 253 -9.35 4.72 -3.19
N PHE A 254 -8.83 5.03 -2.00
CA PHE A 254 -9.69 5.38 -0.87
C PHE A 254 -10.46 6.67 -1.10
N GLY A 255 -9.86 7.68 -1.74
CA GLY A 255 -10.52 8.92 -2.13
C GLY A 255 -11.79 8.66 -2.93
N ALA A 256 -11.70 7.88 -4.00
CA ALA A 256 -12.85 7.51 -4.84
C ALA A 256 -13.91 6.70 -4.08
N VAL A 257 -13.48 5.70 -3.29
CA VAL A 257 -14.40 4.92 -2.45
C VAL A 257 -15.14 5.80 -1.46
N LEU A 258 -14.47 6.75 -0.82
CA LEU A 258 -15.07 7.71 0.11
C LEU A 258 -16.00 8.69 -0.62
N ALA A 259 -15.62 9.18 -1.80
CA ALA A 259 -16.44 10.07 -2.63
C ALA A 259 -17.77 9.41 -3.06
N SER A 260 -17.76 8.10 -3.33
CA SER A 260 -18.97 7.32 -3.62
C SER A 260 -19.99 7.28 -2.46
N MET A 261 -19.58 7.63 -1.24
CA MET A 261 -20.44 7.61 -0.05
C MET A 261 -21.18 8.95 0.15
N ARG A 262 -22.49 8.99 -0.14
CA ARG A 262 -23.34 10.19 -0.03
C ARG A 262 -23.33 10.87 1.36
N SER A 263 -23.05 10.12 2.42
CA SER A 263 -22.94 10.60 3.81
C SER A 263 -21.61 11.33 4.11
N LEU A 264 -20.66 11.31 3.18
CA LEU A 264 -19.37 12.00 3.23
C LEU A 264 -19.30 13.15 2.21
N ALA A 265 -18.50 14.15 2.52
CA ALA A 265 -17.96 15.14 1.61
C ALA A 265 -16.44 14.97 1.60
N THR A 266 -15.95 14.14 0.69
CA THR A 266 -14.52 13.90 0.50
C THR A 266 -13.90 15.04 -0.29
N ARG A 267 -12.73 15.47 0.13
CA ARG A 267 -11.81 16.32 -0.64
C ARG A 267 -10.47 15.63 -0.68
N LEU A 268 -9.80 15.68 -1.82
CA LEU A 268 -8.45 15.17 -1.99
C LEU A 268 -7.55 16.33 -2.39
N VAL A 269 -6.73 16.75 -1.44
CA VAL A 269 -5.69 17.75 -1.64
C VAL A 269 -4.38 17.00 -1.72
N VAL A 270 -3.60 17.30 -2.74
CA VAL A 270 -2.28 16.70 -2.95
C VAL A 270 -1.25 17.80 -3.03
N PHE A 271 -0.04 17.54 -2.53
CA PHE A 271 0.96 18.60 -2.38
C PHE A 271 2.40 18.12 -2.53
N ASP A 272 3.23 19.07 -2.96
CA ASP A 272 4.68 19.02 -3.04
C ASP A 272 5.20 20.39 -2.53
N THR A 273 5.88 21.16 -3.39
CA THR A 273 6.06 22.62 -3.30
C THR A 273 4.80 23.42 -3.65
N ALA A 274 3.87 22.84 -4.41
CA ALA A 274 2.57 23.39 -4.73
C ALA A 274 1.45 22.63 -4.00
N VAL A 275 0.22 23.15 -4.08
CA VAL A 275 -0.97 22.50 -3.54
C VAL A 275 -2.01 22.42 -4.66
N VAL A 276 -2.45 21.21 -4.97
CA VAL A 276 -3.46 20.91 -5.99
C VAL A 276 -4.66 20.27 -5.33
N ASP A 277 -5.86 20.73 -5.69
CA ASP A 277 -7.11 20.16 -5.22
C ASP A 277 -7.65 19.24 -6.32
N LEU A 278 -7.60 17.93 -6.07
CA LEU A 278 -8.06 16.88 -6.99
C LEU A 278 -9.47 16.36 -6.62
N THR A 279 -10.25 17.15 -5.87
CA THR A 279 -11.61 16.77 -5.45
C THR A 279 -12.53 16.47 -6.64
N ASP A 280 -12.35 17.17 -7.76
CA ASP A 280 -13.20 17.01 -8.96
C ASP A 280 -12.82 15.79 -9.82
N GLN A 281 -11.64 15.18 -9.62
CA GLN A 281 -11.23 13.93 -10.29
C GLN A 281 -11.53 12.68 -9.48
N LEU A 282 -12.13 12.80 -8.28
CA LEU A 282 -12.38 11.68 -7.37
C LEU A 282 -13.26 10.55 -7.94
N ASP A 283 -13.96 10.77 -9.04
CA ASP A 283 -14.76 9.73 -9.72
C ASP A 283 -13.91 8.73 -10.54
N ASP A 284 -12.67 9.06 -10.95
CA ASP A 284 -11.70 8.12 -11.55
C ASP A 284 -10.34 8.21 -10.82
N PRO A 285 -9.96 7.21 -9.99
CA PRO A 285 -8.67 7.20 -9.31
C PRO A 285 -7.46 7.18 -10.26
N VAL A 286 -7.61 6.74 -11.52
CA VAL A 286 -6.55 6.81 -12.53
C VAL A 286 -6.31 8.27 -12.93
N ASP A 287 -7.38 9.06 -13.07
CA ASP A 287 -7.26 10.49 -13.43
C ASP A 287 -6.67 11.31 -12.28
N VAL A 288 -7.00 10.97 -11.04
CA VAL A 288 -6.30 11.48 -9.85
C VAL A 288 -4.80 11.19 -9.94
N LEU A 289 -4.43 9.93 -10.21
CA LEU A 289 -3.02 9.51 -10.25
C LEU A 289 -2.24 10.20 -11.36
N PHE A 290 -2.75 10.26 -12.59
CA PHE A 290 -2.09 10.98 -13.68
C PHE A 290 -2.17 12.52 -13.55
N GLY A 291 -3.04 13.04 -12.66
CA GLY A 291 -3.02 14.42 -12.19
C GLY A 291 -1.95 14.70 -11.12
N THR A 292 -1.33 13.67 -10.53
CA THR A 292 -0.23 13.83 -9.57
C THR A 292 1.11 14.06 -10.26
N GLN A 293 1.96 14.92 -9.68
CA GLN A 293 3.33 15.16 -10.15
C GLN A 293 4.30 14.69 -9.08
N LEU A 294 4.75 13.44 -9.16
CA LEU A 294 5.76 12.93 -8.24
C LEU A 294 7.10 13.67 -8.41
N GLY A 295 7.63 14.20 -7.31
CA GLY A 295 8.96 14.80 -7.22
C GLY A 295 8.97 16.34 -7.10
N GLY A 296 9.59 16.80 -6.01
CA GLY A 296 9.75 18.20 -5.62
C GLY A 296 10.36 18.28 -4.21
N GLY A 297 10.34 19.47 -3.61
CA GLY A 297 10.38 19.60 -2.15
C GLY A 297 8.98 19.46 -1.55
N THR A 298 8.87 19.52 -0.23
CA THR A 298 7.59 19.33 0.50
C THR A 298 7.30 20.56 1.38
N ASP A 299 6.11 21.15 1.25
CA ASP A 299 5.60 22.26 2.10
C ASP A 299 4.27 21.85 2.77
N ILE A 300 4.38 21.19 3.92
CA ILE A 300 3.23 20.65 4.67
C ILE A 300 2.41 21.81 5.27
N ASN A 301 3.06 22.84 5.80
CA ASN A 301 2.41 24.05 6.33
C ASN A 301 1.45 24.69 5.31
N ARG A 302 1.88 24.86 4.05
CA ARG A 302 1.06 25.43 2.98
C ARG A 302 -0.11 24.52 2.59
N ALA A 303 0.10 23.22 2.49
CA ALA A 303 -0.96 22.25 2.23
C ALA A 303 -2.04 22.30 3.34
N LEU A 304 -1.61 22.30 4.61
CA LEU A 304 -2.50 22.44 5.76
C LEU A 304 -3.18 23.82 5.81
N ALA A 305 -2.55 24.90 5.36
CA ALA A 305 -3.16 26.23 5.25
C ALA A 305 -4.31 26.25 4.24
N TYR A 306 -4.09 25.65 3.07
CA TYR A 306 -5.13 25.46 2.06
C TYR A 306 -6.29 24.62 2.61
N CYS A 307 -6.00 23.44 3.17
CA CYS A 307 -6.99 22.57 3.82
C CYS A 307 -7.79 23.33 4.87
N GLN A 308 -7.13 24.06 5.78
CA GLN A 308 -7.79 24.87 6.82
C GLN A 308 -8.77 25.90 6.24
N SER A 309 -8.42 26.59 5.15
CA SER A 309 -9.31 27.56 4.48
C SER A 309 -10.58 26.95 3.87
N ARG A 310 -10.57 25.63 3.59
CA ARG A 310 -11.71 24.89 3.04
C ARG A 310 -12.61 24.26 4.11
N ILE A 311 -12.22 24.28 5.39
CA ILE A 311 -13.01 23.71 6.50
C ILE A 311 -14.08 24.70 6.96
N THR A 312 -15.35 24.38 6.67
CA THR A 312 -16.50 25.16 7.11
C THR A 312 -17.17 24.63 8.38
N ARG A 313 -16.95 23.34 8.71
CA ARG A 313 -17.58 22.65 9.85
C ARG A 313 -16.56 21.85 10.67
N PRO A 314 -15.66 22.52 11.42
CA PRO A 314 -14.57 21.87 12.16
C PRO A 314 -14.99 20.65 12.98
N ALA A 315 -16.09 20.75 13.75
CA ALA A 315 -16.57 19.68 14.61
C ALA A 315 -17.02 18.39 13.87
N ASP A 316 -17.34 18.49 12.57
CA ASP A 316 -17.76 17.39 11.70
C ASP A 316 -16.72 17.03 10.62
N THR A 317 -15.51 17.61 10.71
CA THR A 317 -14.42 17.38 9.76
C THR A 317 -13.37 16.42 10.31
N VAL A 318 -12.95 15.46 9.49
CA VAL A 318 -11.73 14.66 9.65
C VAL A 318 -10.70 15.15 8.62
N VAL A 319 -9.49 15.46 9.07
CA VAL A 319 -8.32 15.73 8.21
C VAL A 319 -7.35 14.58 8.39
N VAL A 320 -6.95 13.96 7.29
CA VAL A 320 -5.91 12.93 7.24
C VAL A 320 -4.73 13.51 6.46
N LEU A 321 -3.62 13.73 7.15
CA LEU A 321 -2.33 14.02 6.51
C LEU A 321 -1.64 12.68 6.21
N ILE A 322 -1.22 12.48 4.98
CA ILE A 322 -0.45 11.30 4.53
C ILE A 322 0.90 11.82 4.02
N SER A 323 1.94 11.76 4.85
CA SER A 323 3.29 12.30 4.59
C SER A 323 4.30 11.63 5.52
N ASP A 324 5.54 11.47 5.07
CA ASP A 324 6.68 11.05 5.90
C ASP A 324 7.15 12.14 6.90
N LEU A 325 6.48 13.30 6.90
CA LEU A 325 6.71 14.44 7.79
C LEU A 325 8.08 15.13 7.63
N TYR A 326 8.79 14.89 6.53
CA TYR A 326 9.94 15.72 6.17
C TYR A 326 9.48 17.07 5.62
N GLU A 327 9.26 18.02 6.54
CA GLU A 327 8.87 19.40 6.23
C GLU A 327 10.06 20.22 5.71
N GLY A 328 9.96 20.72 4.48
CA GLY A 328 10.87 21.74 3.93
C GLY A 328 10.45 23.17 4.28
N GLY A 329 9.22 23.36 4.78
CA GLY A 329 8.67 24.63 5.23
C GLY A 329 8.93 24.98 6.70
N ILE A 330 8.02 25.74 7.31
CA ILE A 330 8.18 26.30 8.66
C ILE A 330 7.49 25.40 9.70
N ARG A 331 8.27 24.49 10.30
CA ARG A 331 7.86 23.57 11.39
C ARG A 331 6.93 24.21 12.43
N ASP A 332 7.31 25.34 13.00
CA ASP A 332 6.55 26.00 14.07
C ASP A 332 5.17 26.48 13.61
N GLU A 333 5.03 26.88 12.35
CA GLU A 333 3.74 27.25 11.77
C GLU A 333 2.87 26.03 11.49
N MET A 334 3.44 24.96 10.94
CA MET A 334 2.75 23.68 10.76
C MET A 334 2.14 23.20 12.09
N LEU A 335 2.93 23.18 13.16
CA LEU A 335 2.49 22.77 14.49
C LEU A 335 1.40 23.70 15.08
N LYS A 336 1.58 25.02 14.97
CA LYS A 336 0.55 26.01 15.37
C LYS A 336 -0.76 25.81 14.60
N ARG A 337 -0.67 25.45 13.31
CA ARG A 337 -1.83 25.23 12.45
C ARG A 337 -2.60 23.97 12.81
N VAL A 338 -1.91 22.85 13.03
CA VAL A 338 -2.53 21.62 13.55
C VAL A 338 -3.19 21.88 14.91
N ALA A 339 -2.51 22.59 15.82
CA ALA A 339 -3.09 22.97 17.10
C ALA A 339 -4.37 23.81 16.96
N ALA A 340 -4.39 24.79 16.05
CA ALA A 340 -5.57 25.61 15.76
C ALA A 340 -6.73 24.80 15.16
N MET A 341 -6.46 23.91 14.20
CA MET A 341 -7.48 23.02 13.61
C MET A 341 -8.09 22.10 14.68
N LYS A 342 -7.25 21.53 15.55
CA LYS A 342 -7.69 20.71 16.68
C LYS A 342 -8.49 21.48 17.72
N ALA A 343 -8.07 22.70 18.07
CA ALA A 343 -8.80 23.58 18.99
C ALA A 343 -10.19 23.96 18.45
N ALA A 344 -10.33 24.10 17.13
CA ALA A 344 -11.62 24.28 16.46
C ALA A 344 -12.52 23.02 16.47
N GLY A 345 -11.98 21.85 16.81
CA GLY A 345 -12.72 20.58 16.94
C GLY A 345 -12.54 19.57 15.79
N VAL A 346 -11.66 19.88 14.82
CA VAL A 346 -11.26 18.98 13.73
C VAL A 346 -10.63 17.71 14.31
N GLN A 347 -10.97 16.55 13.76
CA GLN A 347 -10.23 15.32 14.03
C GLN A 347 -9.05 15.26 13.07
N PHE A 348 -7.83 15.30 13.59
CA PHE A 348 -6.61 15.29 12.80
C PHE A 348 -5.88 13.96 13.00
N VAL A 349 -5.56 13.29 11.89
CA VAL A 349 -4.82 12.02 11.84
C VAL A 349 -3.59 12.23 10.96
N ALA A 350 -2.42 11.81 11.42
CA ALA A 350 -1.20 11.79 10.60
C ALA A 350 -0.82 10.33 10.30
N LEU A 351 -0.70 10.01 9.01
CA LEU A 351 -0.29 8.71 8.51
C LEU A 351 1.09 8.85 7.86
N LEU A 352 2.08 8.16 8.42
CA LEU A 352 3.47 8.23 7.98
C LEU A 352 3.68 7.54 6.63
N ALA A 353 2.94 6.45 6.42
CA ALA A 353 2.73 5.81 5.13
C ALA A 353 1.34 5.19 5.10
N LEU A 354 0.86 4.97 3.87
CA LEU A 354 -0.29 4.14 3.56
C LEU A 354 0.13 3.04 2.58
N SER A 355 0.95 2.08 3.04
CA SER A 355 1.54 1.01 2.24
C SER A 355 1.61 -0.32 3.01
N ASP A 356 1.78 -1.42 2.29
CA ASP A 356 1.93 -2.76 2.86
C ASP A 356 3.36 -3.07 3.38
N GLU A 357 4.36 -2.24 3.04
CA GLU A 357 5.79 -2.50 3.33
C GLU A 357 6.27 -2.08 4.73
N GLY A 358 5.39 -1.52 5.57
CA GLY A 358 5.73 -1.12 6.94
C GLY A 358 6.33 0.28 7.05
N ALA A 359 6.94 0.59 8.20
CA ALA A 359 7.26 1.96 8.57
C ALA A 359 8.34 2.59 7.66
N PRO A 360 8.04 3.67 6.92
CA PRO A 360 9.03 4.39 6.12
C PRO A 360 10.05 5.10 7.02
N ALA A 361 11.10 5.67 6.42
CA ALA A 361 11.84 6.74 7.09
C ALA A 361 10.90 7.94 7.29
N TYR A 362 10.84 8.50 8.50
CA TYR A 362 10.00 9.65 8.82
C TYR A 362 10.67 10.57 9.85
N ASP A 363 10.25 11.82 9.90
CA ASP A 363 10.72 12.77 10.91
C ASP A 363 10.11 12.46 12.29
N ARG A 364 10.94 11.92 13.18
CA ARG A 364 10.55 11.55 14.55
C ARG A 364 10.24 12.77 15.43
N ASP A 365 10.87 13.91 15.18
CA ASP A 365 10.69 15.13 15.96
C ASP A 365 9.41 15.88 15.55
N HIS A 366 8.98 15.77 14.28
CA HIS A 366 7.64 16.17 13.86
C HIS A 366 6.58 15.20 14.37
N ALA A 367 6.77 13.88 14.24
CA ALA A 367 5.83 12.88 14.75
C ALA A 367 5.57 13.04 16.25
N ALA A 368 6.63 13.22 17.05
CA ALA A 368 6.52 13.44 18.50
C ALA A 368 5.82 14.77 18.84
N ALA A 369 6.11 15.85 18.11
CA ALA A 369 5.46 17.14 18.32
C ALA A 369 3.95 17.11 17.97
N LEU A 370 3.56 16.44 16.87
CA LEU A 370 2.16 16.21 16.53
C LEU A 370 1.47 15.34 17.60
N ALA A 371 2.12 14.28 18.06
CA ALA A 371 1.60 13.42 19.14
C ALA A 371 1.39 14.20 20.46
N ALA A 372 2.27 15.15 20.80
CA ALA A 372 2.11 16.03 21.96
C ALA A 372 0.90 16.99 21.82
N LEU A 373 0.56 17.40 20.59
CA LEU A 373 -0.70 18.09 20.27
C LEU A 373 -1.91 17.14 20.24
N GLY A 374 -1.70 15.84 20.50
CA GLY A 374 -2.70 14.77 20.43
C GLY A 374 -3.12 14.42 19.01
N ALA A 375 -2.32 14.74 18.00
CA ALA A 375 -2.45 14.26 16.62
C ALA A 375 -1.44 13.12 16.43
N PRO A 376 -1.78 11.87 16.80
CA PRO A 376 -0.84 10.76 16.71
C PRO A 376 -0.43 10.53 15.24
N ALA A 377 0.87 10.36 15.03
CA ALA A 377 1.46 10.00 13.75
C ALA A 377 1.89 8.53 13.78
N PHE A 378 1.43 7.74 12.81
CA PHE A 378 1.73 6.29 12.74
C PHE A 378 1.70 5.78 11.29
N ALA A 379 2.42 4.70 11.00
CA ALA A 379 2.27 3.99 9.72
C ALA A 379 0.98 3.16 9.74
N CYS A 380 0.26 3.11 8.62
CA CYS A 380 -1.01 2.39 8.52
C CYS A 380 -1.01 1.54 7.25
N THR A 381 -1.30 0.25 7.37
CA THR A 381 -1.53 -0.58 6.18
C THR A 381 -2.89 -0.21 5.56
N PRO A 382 -3.06 -0.31 4.23
CA PRO A 382 -4.34 -0.12 3.56
C PRO A 382 -5.49 -0.89 4.21
N ASP A 383 -5.25 -2.12 4.67
CA ASP A 383 -6.26 -2.95 5.35
C ASP A 383 -6.72 -2.37 6.71
N LEU A 384 -5.91 -1.55 7.39
CA LEU A 384 -6.24 -0.91 8.68
C LEU A 384 -6.91 0.47 8.51
N PHE A 385 -6.67 1.15 7.39
CA PHE A 385 -7.16 2.51 7.12
C PHE A 385 -8.69 2.70 7.31
N PRO A 386 -9.57 1.76 6.89
CA PRO A 386 -11.01 1.83 7.17
C PRO A 386 -11.36 1.95 8.66
N GLU A 387 -10.65 1.26 9.54
CA GLU A 387 -10.90 1.27 10.99
C GLU A 387 -10.37 2.55 11.65
N VAL A 388 -9.24 3.08 11.16
CA VAL A 388 -8.72 4.39 11.56
C VAL A 388 -9.73 5.49 11.23
N MET A 389 -10.26 5.48 10.00
CA MET A 389 -11.27 6.43 9.56
C MET A 389 -12.60 6.28 10.31
N ALA A 390 -13.03 5.05 10.60
CA ALA A 390 -14.20 4.79 11.43
C ALA A 390 -14.04 5.35 12.85
N ALA A 391 -12.90 5.11 13.50
CA ALA A 391 -12.60 5.65 14.82
C ALA A 391 -12.54 7.19 14.84
N ALA A 392 -11.93 7.80 13.81
CA ALA A 392 -11.85 9.25 13.66
C ALA A 392 -13.24 9.90 13.48
N ILE A 393 -14.10 9.35 12.63
CA ILE A 393 -15.49 9.83 12.42
C ILE A 393 -16.31 9.77 13.72
N GLU A 394 -16.12 8.72 14.52
CA GLU A 394 -16.81 8.53 15.80
C GLU A 394 -16.20 9.32 16.96
N LYS A 395 -15.00 9.88 16.80
CA LYS A 395 -14.17 10.47 17.86
C LYS A 395 -13.84 9.46 18.98
N ARG A 396 -13.57 8.21 18.60
CA ARG A 396 -13.01 7.16 19.47
C ARG A 396 -11.47 7.22 19.45
N PRO A 397 -10.78 6.62 20.45
CA PRO A 397 -9.35 6.36 20.33
C PRO A 397 -9.04 5.64 19.02
N LEU A 398 -8.02 6.12 18.30
CA LEU A 398 -7.61 5.51 17.03
C LEU A 398 -6.97 4.14 17.27
N PRO A 399 -7.14 3.16 16.38
CA PRO A 399 -6.44 1.89 16.42
C PRO A 399 -4.98 2.09 15.95
N ILE A 400 -4.18 2.74 16.80
CA ILE A 400 -2.75 2.96 16.56
C ILE A 400 -2.05 1.60 16.73
N PRO A 401 -1.29 1.11 15.73
CA PRO A 401 -0.41 -0.05 15.93
C PRO A 401 0.56 0.22 17.08
N ALA A 402 0.85 -0.77 17.91
CA ALA A 402 1.88 -0.62 18.93
C ALA A 402 3.22 -0.24 18.27
N PRO A 403 4.00 0.70 18.83
CA PRO A 403 5.35 0.95 18.34
C PRO A 403 6.17 -0.34 18.46
N ALA A 404 6.77 -0.75 17.34
CA ALA A 404 7.65 -1.92 17.25
C ALA A 404 9.05 -1.61 17.80
#